data_AF-A0A3D5W6C9-F1
#
_entry.id   AF-A0A3D5W6C9-F1
#
_cell.length_a   1.000
_cell.length_b   1.000
_cell.length_c   1.000
_cell.angle_alpha   90.00
_cell.angle_beta   90.00
_cell.angle_gamma   90.00
#
_symmetry.space_group_name_H-M   'P 1'
#
loop_
_entity.id
_entity.type
_entity.pdbx_description
1 polymer ?
#
loop_
_entity_poly.entity_id
_entity_poly.type
_entity_poly.pdbx_seq_one_letter_code
_entity_poly.pdbx_strand_id
1 'polypeptide(L)' 'ATVRWLDCEDAQRLGELKKKAAQNLALDASGALTYLAPNLANLRLAQERWPETAFHTTREL' A
#
# COMPACT_ATOMS: atom_id res chain seq x y z
N ALA A 1 -2.49 -5.74 -13.17
CA ALA A 1 -2.58 -5.00 -11.90
C ALA A 1 -2.62 -5.99 -10.74
N THR A 2 -1.99 -5.67 -9.61
CA THR A 2 -2.04 -6.49 -8.38
C THR A 2 -2.36 -5.60 -7.19
N VAL A 3 -3.07 -6.14 -6.21
CA VAL A 3 -3.50 -5.40 -5.02
C VAL A 3 -2.68 -5.88 -3.81
N ARG A 4 -2.29 -4.94 -2.95
CA ARG A 4 -1.62 -5.25 -1.68
C ARG A 4 -2.33 -4.53 -0.56
N TRP A 5 -2.64 -5.22 0.54
CA TRP A 5 -3.04 -4.55 1.77
C TRP A 5 -1.83 -3.90 2.40
N LEU A 6 -2.01 -2.68 2.90
CA LEU A 6 -0.95 -1.93 3.55
C LEU A 6 -1.09 -2.04 5.06
N ASP A 7 0.04 -2.33 5.71
CA ASP A 7 0.19 -2.23 7.15
C ASP A 7 1.45 -1.43 7.47
N CYS A 8 1.37 -0.51 8.44
CA CYS A 8 2.48 0.34 8.83
C CYS A 8 2.26 0.85 10.25
N GLU A 9 3.21 0.58 11.13
CA GLU A 9 3.18 1.01 12.53
C GLU A 9 3.43 2.52 12.70
N ASP A 10 4.13 3.14 11.74
CA ASP A 10 4.43 4.56 11.74
C ASP A 10 3.34 5.37 11.00
N ALA A 11 2.48 6.02 11.77
CA ALA A 11 1.39 6.83 11.24
C ALA A 11 1.87 8.04 10.42
N GLN A 12 3.04 8.60 10.72
CA GLN A 12 3.60 9.71 9.95
C GLN A 12 4.02 9.23 8.56
N ARG A 13 4.75 8.11 8.50
CA ARG A 13 5.18 7.51 7.23
C ARG A 13 4.01 7.04 6.38
N LEU A 14 3.02 6.40 7.00
CA LEU A 14 1.79 6.03 6.31
C LEU A 14 1.05 7.27 5.75
N GLY A 15 1.08 8.38 6.47
CA GLY A 15 0.53 9.67 6.02
C GLY A 15 1.26 10.22 4.79
N GLU A 16 2.58 10.10 4.73
CA GLU A 16 3.37 10.51 3.57
C GLU A 16 3.11 9.62 2.35
N LEU A 17 3.03 8.29 2.54
CA LEU A 17 2.65 7.33 1.51
C LEU A 17 1.27 7.68 0.94
N LYS A 18 0.28 7.92 1.82
CA LYS A 18 -1.08 8.32 1.42
C LYS A 18 -1.09 9.56 0.53
N LYS A 19 -0.26 10.55 0.84
CA LYS A 19 -0.15 11.78 0.03
C LYS A 19 0.57 11.53 -1.30
N LYS A 20 1.68 10.80 -1.30
CA LYS A 20 2.56 10.62 -2.46
C LYS A 20 2.06 9.58 -3.46
N ALA A 21 1.25 8.63 -3.02
CA ALA A 21 0.75 7.53 -3.84
C ALA A 21 -0.79 7.48 -3.92
N ALA A 22 -1.49 8.58 -3.62
CA ALA A 22 -2.95 8.65 -3.57
C ALA A 22 -3.67 8.01 -4.76
N GLN A 23 -3.15 8.20 -5.98
CA GLN A 23 -3.71 7.62 -7.21
C GLN A 23 -3.66 6.09 -7.28
N ASN A 24 -2.79 5.46 -6.49
CA ASN A 24 -2.63 4.01 -6.40
C ASN A 24 -3.21 3.48 -5.07
N LEU A 25 -4.06 4.24 -4.38
CA LEU A 25 -4.66 3.82 -3.12
C LEU A 25 -6.17 3.69 -3.22
N ALA A 26 -6.70 2.68 -2.53
CA ALA A 26 -8.13 2.48 -2.36
C ALA A 26 -8.43 1.87 -1.00
N LEU A 27 -9.68 1.99 -0.56
CA LEU A 27 -10.19 1.21 0.55
C LEU A 27 -10.91 -0.03 0.00
N ASP A 28 -10.72 -1.18 0.64
CA ASP A 28 -11.55 -2.35 0.37
C ASP A 28 -12.92 -2.26 1.06
N ALA A 29 -13.76 -3.28 0.89
CA ALA A 29 -15.12 -3.31 1.46
C ALA A 29 -15.15 -3.27 3.00
N SER A 30 -14.06 -3.63 3.68
CA SER A 30 -13.91 -3.55 5.14
C SER A 30 -13.34 -2.21 5.62
N GLY A 31 -12.99 -1.31 4.69
CA GLY A 31 -12.31 -0.06 4.99
C GLY A 31 -10.79 -0.20 5.11
N ALA A 32 -10.20 -1.34 4.73
CA ALA A 32 -8.76 -1.53 4.77
C ALA A 32 -8.06 -0.77 3.66
N LEU A 33 -6.90 -0.18 3.96
CA LEU A 33 -6.08 0.50 2.97
C LEU A 33 -5.37 -0.51 2.05
N THR A 34 -5.50 -0.29 0.75
CA THR A 34 -4.88 -1.11 -0.28
C THR A 34 -4.08 -0.27 -1.26
N TYR A 35 -2.99 -0.85 -1.77
CA TYR A 35 -2.19 -0.34 -2.87
C TYR A 35 -2.54 -1.08 -4.16
N LEU A 36 -3.00 -0.33 -5.15
CA LEU A 36 -3.36 -0.77 -6.50
C LEU A 36 -2.13 -0.62 -7.41
N ALA A 37 -1.27 -1.63 -7.46
CA ALA A 37 -0.09 -1.59 -8.32
C ALA A 37 -0.48 -1.85 -9.79
N PRO A 38 -0.23 -0.93 -10.73
CA PRO A 38 -0.54 -1.14 -12.15
C PRO A 38 0.23 -2.33 -12.73
N ASN A 39 1.48 -2.52 -12.29
CA ASN A 39 2.38 -3.61 -12.68
C ASN A 39 3.37 -3.97 -11.55
N LEU A 40 4.14 -5.04 -11.73
CA LEU A 40 5.11 -5.54 -10.74
C LEU A 40 6.29 -4.57 -10.50
N ALA A 41 6.75 -3.85 -11.53
CA ALA A 41 7.85 -2.89 -11.37
C ALA A 41 7.44 -1.72 -10.47
N ASN A 42 6.21 -1.20 -10.65
CA ASN A 42 5.65 -0.18 -9.79
C ASN A 42 5.51 -0.67 -8.33
N LEU A 43 5.06 -1.92 -8.13
CA LEU A 43 4.99 -2.51 -6.80
C LEU A 43 6.37 -2.56 -6.13
N ARG A 44 7.40 -3.06 -6.84
CA ARG A 44 8.77 -3.13 -6.31
C ARG A 44 9.30 -1.75 -5.92
N LEU A 45 9.15 -0.75 -6.80
CA LEU A 45 9.55 0.62 -6.51
C LEU A 45 8.80 1.23 -5.31
N ALA A 46 7.52 0.87 -5.12
CA ALA A 46 6.75 1.31 -3.96
C ALA A 46 7.28 0.67 -2.66
N GLN A 47 7.61 -0.61 -2.68
CA GLN A 47 8.20 -1.33 -1.54
C GLN A 47 9.60 -0.80 -1.19
N GLU A 48 10.43 -0.51 -2.20
CA GLU A 48 11.75 0.11 -1.99
C GLU A 48 11.67 1.52 -1.42
N ARG A 49 10.66 2.30 -1.83
CA ARG A 49 10.46 3.67 -1.35
C ARG A 49 9.86 3.73 0.06
N TRP A 50 9.05 2.73 0.43
CA TRP A 50 8.34 2.66 1.70
C TRP A 50 8.68 1.35 2.45
N PRO A 51 9.96 1.12 2.80
CA PRO A 51 10.38 -0.12 3.44
C PRO A 51 9.74 -0.36 4.82
N GLU A 52 9.26 0.69 5.48
CA GLU A 52 8.52 0.66 6.75
C GLU A 52 7.04 0.25 6.61
N THR A 53 6.53 0.14 5.39
CA THR A 53 5.16 -0.31 5.12
C THR A 53 5.18 -1.72 4.57
N ALA A 54 4.45 -2.64 5.21
CA ALA A 54 4.24 -3.99 4.71
C ALA A 54 3.16 -3.99 3.61
N PHE A 55 3.44 -4.75 2.55
CA PHE A 55 2.55 -4.92 1.40
C PHE A 55 2.11 -6.39 1.33
N HIS A 56 0.94 -6.70 1.88
CA HIS A 56 0.47 -8.07 2.02
C HIS A 56 -0.28 -8.56 0.76
N THR A 57 -0.01 -9.80 0.35
CA THR A 57 -0.73 -10.49 -0.75
C THR A 57 -2.08 -11.02 -0.33
N THR A 58 -2.29 -11.22 0.97
CA THR A 58 -3.51 -11.73 1.61
C THR A 58 -3.77 -10.93 2.88
N ARG A 59 -5.02 -10.87 3.31
CA ARG A 59 -5.43 -10.32 4.60
C ARG A 59 -6.32 -11.33 5.29
N GLU A 60 -6.05 -11.60 6.57
CA GLU A 60 -6.99 -12.33 7.42
C GLU A 60 -8.11 -11.35 7.82
N LEU A 61 -9.36 -11.78 7.65
CA LEU A 61 -10.56 -11.00 7.97
C LEU A 61 -10.88 -11.06 9.46
#